data_AF-A0A2T2RBB9-F1
#
_entry.id   AF-A0A2T2RBB9-F1
#
_cell.length_a   1.000
_cell.length_b   1.000
_cell.length_c   1.000
_cell.angle_alpha   90.00
_cell.angle_beta   90.00
_cell.angle_gamma   90.00
#
_symmetry.space_group_name_H-M   'P 1'
#
loop_
_entity.id
_entity.type
_entity.pdbx_description
1 polymer ?
#
loop_
_entity_poly.entity_id
_entity_poly.type
_entity_poly.pdbx_seq_one_letter_code
_entity_poly.pdbx_strand_id
1 'polypeptide(L)'
;MVRCLAYLIRVRIAILDLIVIKFWVGVTDNNWYNFLANLKPDEVNFWQPSGTPPFRRNIELFLFKLHTPLNYITGGGYFVSYSNLPLSIAWEAFGEKNGTPSYEEFRNKIIKYRKSRGHNYSIDPEIGCSILGQPFFFPREQWIPIPKDWKPNIVRGKIYNTKNTIGANLYAEVQNKISNLAKKNSDSTLKNSKFSVSEQSTKYGAKYLTKSRLGQGAFRVLVTDAYKKNVQLRVNERYLL
;
A
#
# COMPACT_ATOMS: atom_id res chain seq x y z
N MET A 1 -21.58 -38.54 -8.37
CA MET A 1 -20.97 -37.66 -7.35
C MET A 1 -19.67 -36.99 -7.83
N VAL A 2 -18.73 -37.72 -8.46
CA VAL A 2 -17.42 -37.19 -8.94
C VAL A 2 -17.54 -36.08 -10.01
N ARG A 3 -18.50 -36.17 -10.94
CA ARG A 3 -18.73 -35.13 -11.97
C ARG A 3 -19.21 -33.79 -11.41
N CYS A 4 -19.94 -33.80 -10.29
CA CYS A 4 -20.45 -32.60 -9.63
C CYS A 4 -19.33 -31.86 -8.87
N LEU A 5 -18.42 -32.62 -8.23
CA LEU A 5 -17.23 -32.07 -7.56
C LEU A 5 -16.25 -31.46 -8.57
N ALA A 6 -16.00 -32.12 -9.71
CA ALA A 6 -15.16 -31.59 -10.78
C ALA A 6 -15.76 -30.33 -11.44
N TYR A 7 -17.08 -30.28 -11.60
CA TYR A 7 -17.79 -29.10 -12.10
C TYR A 7 -17.72 -27.93 -11.11
N LEU A 8 -17.96 -28.18 -9.81
CA LEU A 8 -17.84 -27.16 -8.76
C LEU A 8 -16.41 -26.65 -8.60
N ILE A 9 -15.39 -27.51 -8.76
CA ILE A 9 -13.98 -27.09 -8.79
C ILE A 9 -13.69 -26.25 -10.03
N ARG A 10 -14.16 -26.64 -11.22
CA ARG A 10 -14.03 -25.82 -12.45
C ARG A 10 -14.72 -24.48 -12.36
N VAL A 11 -15.96 -24.43 -11.85
CA VAL A 11 -16.72 -23.21 -11.64
C VAL A 11 -16.06 -22.32 -10.58
N ARG A 12 -15.50 -22.91 -9.52
CA ARG A 12 -14.79 -22.17 -8.47
C ARG A 12 -13.43 -21.64 -8.93
N ILE A 13 -12.71 -22.38 -9.77
CA ILE A 13 -11.49 -21.90 -10.45
C ILE A 13 -11.86 -20.77 -11.42
N ALA A 14 -12.91 -20.93 -12.23
CA ALA A 14 -13.39 -19.89 -13.14
C ALA A 14 -13.91 -18.62 -12.41
N ILE A 15 -14.51 -18.76 -11.22
CA ILE A 15 -14.97 -17.63 -10.38
C ILE A 15 -13.78 -16.94 -9.69
N LEU A 16 -12.72 -17.66 -9.34
CA LEU A 16 -11.47 -17.05 -8.86
C LEU A 16 -10.70 -16.36 -10.00
N ASP A 17 -10.79 -16.88 -11.23
CA ASP A 17 -10.28 -16.24 -12.46
C ASP A 17 -11.07 -14.98 -12.87
N LEU A 18 -12.25 -14.75 -12.28
CA LEU A 18 -13.11 -13.58 -12.55
C LEU A 18 -12.79 -12.34 -11.71
N ILE A 19 -11.95 -12.44 -10.66
CA ILE A 19 -11.56 -11.28 -9.85
C ILE A 19 -10.29 -10.65 -10.42
N VAL A 20 -10.48 -9.51 -11.06
CA VAL A 20 -9.39 -8.71 -11.63
C VAL A 20 -8.78 -7.88 -10.53
N ILE A 21 -7.62 -8.31 -10.04
CA ILE A 21 -6.87 -7.59 -9.03
C ILE A 21 -6.08 -6.49 -9.72
N LYS A 22 -6.25 -5.25 -9.26
CA LYS A 22 -5.47 -4.10 -9.69
C LYS A 22 -4.48 -3.73 -8.59
N PHE A 23 -3.26 -3.41 -8.97
CA PHE A 23 -2.22 -3.02 -8.04
C PHE A 23 -1.32 -1.96 -8.66
N TRP A 24 -0.68 -1.18 -7.79
CA TRP A 24 0.20 -0.09 -8.18
C TRP A 24 1.64 -0.45 -7.88
N VAL A 25 2.54 -0.14 -8.81
CA VAL A 25 3.98 -0.16 -8.57
C VAL A 25 4.45 1.29 -8.52
N GLY A 26 4.78 1.77 -7.33
CA GLY A 26 5.14 3.16 -7.07
C GLY A 26 6.64 3.36 -6.92
N VAL A 27 7.18 4.38 -7.59
CA VAL A 27 8.57 4.80 -7.40
C VAL A 27 8.71 5.41 -6.01
N THR A 28 9.64 4.92 -5.20
CA THR A 28 9.90 5.40 -3.85
C THR A 28 11.32 5.94 -3.68
N ASP A 29 11.47 6.81 -2.69
CA ASP A 29 12.75 7.33 -2.24
C ASP A 29 13.50 6.26 -1.43
N ASN A 30 14.80 6.08 -1.72
CA ASN A 30 15.59 5.02 -1.09
C ASN A 30 15.72 5.24 0.43
N ASN A 31 15.81 6.48 0.90
CA ASN A 31 15.92 6.78 2.33
C ASN A 31 14.61 6.51 3.05
N TRP A 32 13.48 6.89 2.44
CA TRP A 32 12.14 6.54 2.94
C TRP A 32 11.97 5.02 3.07
N TYR A 33 12.36 4.26 2.04
CA TYR A 33 12.28 2.80 2.06
C TYR A 33 13.17 2.20 3.14
N ASN A 34 14.45 2.57 3.18
CA ASN A 34 15.41 2.02 4.14
C ASN A 34 14.99 2.29 5.59
N PHE A 35 14.51 3.51 5.87
CA PHE A 35 14.01 3.88 7.19
C PHE A 35 12.86 2.97 7.62
N LEU A 36 11.84 2.79 6.77
CA LEU A 36 10.66 1.98 7.11
C LEU A 36 10.94 0.48 7.09
N ALA A 37 11.84 0.00 6.24
CA ALA A 37 12.28 -1.40 6.23
C ALA A 37 12.99 -1.78 7.54
N ASN A 38 13.70 -0.82 8.17
CA ASN A 38 14.30 -0.98 9.48
C ASN A 38 13.27 -0.88 10.61
N LEU A 39 12.36 0.11 10.53
CA LEU A 39 11.31 0.34 11.54
C LEU A 39 10.26 -0.78 11.59
N LYS A 40 9.92 -1.38 10.44
CA LYS A 40 8.90 -2.43 10.25
C LYS A 40 7.54 -2.10 10.92
N PRO A 41 6.92 -0.95 10.60
CA PRO A 41 5.66 -0.58 11.22
C PRO A 41 4.48 -1.45 10.73
N ASP A 42 3.37 -1.39 11.45
CA ASP A 42 2.10 -2.06 11.13
C ASP A 42 1.31 -1.37 9.99
N GLU A 43 1.59 -0.08 9.77
CA GLU A 43 1.04 0.75 8.70
C GLU A 43 2.09 1.76 8.22
N VAL A 44 1.90 2.31 7.02
CA VAL A 44 2.74 3.40 6.50
C VAL A 44 1.90 4.42 5.74
N ASN A 45 2.36 5.67 5.79
CA ASN A 45 1.88 6.70 4.88
C ASN A 45 2.87 6.86 3.72
N PHE A 46 2.48 6.36 2.54
CA PHE A 46 3.19 6.64 1.30
C PHE A 46 2.73 8.00 0.78
N TRP A 47 3.40 9.06 1.23
CA TRP A 47 2.99 10.42 0.96
C TRP A 47 3.41 10.94 -0.42
N GLN A 48 2.69 11.94 -0.91
CA GLN A 48 3.06 12.75 -2.06
C GLN A 48 3.17 14.22 -1.63
N PRO A 49 4.23 14.95 -2.05
CA PRO A 49 4.40 16.37 -1.76
C PRO A 49 3.24 17.27 -2.22
N SER A 50 2.39 16.80 -3.14
CA SER A 50 1.15 17.44 -3.56
C SER A 50 -0.05 16.54 -3.25
N GLY A 51 -1.22 17.14 -3.06
CA GLY A 51 -2.49 16.42 -2.85
C GLY A 51 -3.09 15.78 -4.10
N THR A 52 -2.35 15.69 -5.22
CA THR A 52 -2.86 15.06 -6.43
C THR A 52 -2.66 13.55 -6.33
N PRO A 53 -3.74 12.74 -6.34
CA PRO A 53 -3.61 11.30 -6.20
C PRO A 53 -2.82 10.70 -7.38
N PRO A 54 -1.94 9.73 -7.13
CA PRO A 54 -1.12 9.11 -8.18
C PRO A 54 -1.92 8.19 -9.13
N PHE A 55 -3.12 7.75 -8.71
CA PHE A 55 -3.98 6.84 -9.46
C PHE A 55 -5.45 6.95 -9.01
N ARG A 56 -6.37 6.35 -9.78
CA ARG A 56 -7.78 6.15 -9.36
C ARG A 56 -7.84 5.04 -8.31
N ARG A 57 -8.57 5.28 -7.20
CA ARG A 57 -8.55 4.55 -5.90
C ARG A 57 -9.08 3.09 -5.91
N ASN A 58 -8.91 2.36 -7.01
CA ASN A 58 -9.38 0.98 -7.17
C ASN A 58 -8.17 0.03 -7.32
N ILE A 59 -7.32 -0.02 -6.30
CA ILE A 59 -6.20 -0.96 -6.21
C ILE A 59 -6.27 -1.70 -4.87
N GLU A 60 -5.74 -2.92 -4.82
CA GLU A 60 -5.68 -3.72 -3.59
C GLU A 60 -4.28 -3.68 -2.97
N LEU A 61 -3.24 -3.55 -3.80
CA LEU A 61 -1.85 -3.67 -3.40
C LEU A 61 -1.03 -2.49 -3.95
N PHE A 62 -0.13 -1.97 -3.13
CA PHE A 62 0.83 -0.94 -3.50
C PHE A 62 2.24 -1.51 -3.30
N LEU A 63 3.04 -1.53 -4.36
CA LEU A 63 4.40 -2.07 -4.36
C LEU A 63 5.42 -0.94 -4.39
N PHE A 64 6.51 -1.11 -3.64
CA PHE A 64 7.60 -0.16 -3.54
C PHE A 64 8.69 -0.48 -4.55
N LYS A 65 8.91 0.42 -5.52
CA LYS A 65 9.98 0.32 -6.52
C LYS A 65 11.06 1.35 -6.25
N LEU A 66 12.31 0.93 -6.05
CA LEU A 66 13.43 1.83 -5.80
C LEU A 66 13.88 2.58 -7.07
N HIS A 67 14.48 3.74 -6.89
CA HIS A 67 14.99 4.54 -8.01
C HIS A 67 16.23 3.89 -8.67
N THR A 68 16.57 4.33 -9.88
CA THR A 68 17.87 4.05 -10.53
C THR A 68 19.00 4.48 -9.58
N PRO A 69 20.12 3.72 -9.48
CA PRO A 69 20.50 2.56 -10.29
C PRO A 69 19.95 1.21 -9.82
N LEU A 70 19.26 1.15 -8.68
CA LEU A 70 18.77 -0.13 -8.14
C LEU A 70 17.67 -0.71 -9.03
N ASN A 71 16.57 0.02 -9.26
CA ASN A 71 15.48 -0.43 -10.15
C ASN A 71 14.89 -1.82 -9.81
N TYR A 72 14.60 -2.05 -8.54
CA TYR A 72 13.89 -3.26 -8.07
C TYR A 72 12.59 -2.91 -7.36
N ILE A 73 11.63 -3.83 -7.39
CA ILE A 73 10.50 -3.88 -6.48
C ILE A 73 10.95 -4.61 -5.21
N THR A 74 10.77 -3.96 -4.06
CA THR A 74 11.48 -4.30 -2.81
C THR A 74 10.55 -4.54 -1.62
N GLY A 75 9.25 -4.45 -1.85
CA GLY A 75 8.23 -4.60 -0.83
C GLY A 75 6.92 -3.97 -1.29
N GLY A 76 6.03 -3.72 -0.34
CA GLY A 76 4.74 -3.08 -0.58
C GLY A 76 3.88 -3.05 0.67
N GLY A 77 2.59 -2.80 0.47
CA GLY A 77 1.56 -2.88 1.50
C GLY A 77 0.18 -2.91 0.88
N TYR A 78 -0.81 -3.32 1.66
CA TYR A 78 -2.20 -3.38 1.20
C TYR A 78 -2.81 -1.99 1.25
N PHE A 79 -3.40 -1.56 0.14
CA PHE A 79 -3.97 -0.22 0.04
C PHE A 79 -5.24 -0.14 0.90
N VAL A 80 -5.24 0.81 1.85
CA VAL A 80 -6.38 1.06 2.74
C VAL A 80 -7.22 2.20 2.18
N SER A 81 -6.60 3.36 1.99
CA SER A 81 -7.29 4.55 1.51
C SER A 81 -6.30 5.62 1.03
N TYR A 82 -6.85 6.69 0.47
CA TYR A 82 -6.12 7.88 0.12
C TYR A 82 -6.85 9.10 0.68
N SER A 83 -6.13 10.00 1.33
CA SER A 83 -6.65 11.29 1.80
C SER A 83 -5.65 12.42 1.52
N ASN A 84 -6.15 13.65 1.44
CA ASN A 84 -5.32 14.85 1.46
C ASN A 84 -5.38 15.43 2.87
N LEU A 85 -4.21 15.62 3.49
CA LEU A 85 -4.12 16.12 4.86
C LEU A 85 -3.10 17.26 4.92
N PRO A 86 -3.28 18.25 5.79
CA PRO A 86 -2.19 19.13 6.19
C PRO A 86 -1.01 18.31 6.70
N LEU A 87 0.20 18.78 6.45
CA LEU A 87 1.44 18.10 6.83
C LEU A 87 1.49 17.84 8.34
N SER A 88 1.09 18.83 9.14
CA SER A 88 0.99 18.72 10.61
C SER A 88 0.10 17.53 11.04
N ILE A 89 -1.09 17.40 10.44
CA ILE A 89 -2.05 16.34 10.74
C ILE A 89 -1.55 14.97 10.27
N ALA A 90 -0.87 14.90 9.12
CA ALA A 90 -0.24 13.67 8.66
C ALA A 90 0.88 13.21 9.61
N TRP A 91 1.65 14.14 10.18
CA TRP A 91 2.63 13.81 11.22
C TRP A 91 1.96 13.32 12.50
N GLU A 92 0.92 13.99 12.97
CA GLU A 92 0.19 13.58 14.16
C GLU A 92 -0.43 12.18 14.01
N ALA A 93 -0.91 11.83 12.81
CA ALA A 93 -1.53 10.54 12.54
C ALA A 93 -0.51 9.40 12.42
N PHE A 94 0.64 9.64 11.79
CA PHE A 94 1.56 8.56 11.38
C PHE A 94 2.95 8.65 12.03
N GLY A 95 3.37 9.79 12.56
CA GLY A 95 4.70 10.01 13.14
C GLY A 95 5.81 9.50 12.21
N GLU A 96 6.69 8.67 12.75
CA GLU A 96 7.78 8.02 12.02
C GLU A 96 7.32 7.11 10.86
N LYS A 97 6.05 6.66 10.85
CA LYS A 97 5.47 5.87 9.76
C LYS A 97 5.30 6.69 8.45
N ASN A 98 5.60 8.00 8.49
CA ASN A 98 5.84 8.83 7.30
C ASN A 98 7.23 8.59 6.67
N GLY A 99 8.10 7.78 7.26
CA GLY A 99 9.40 7.41 6.70
C GLY A 99 10.52 8.42 6.98
N THR A 100 10.43 9.11 8.11
CA THR A 100 11.45 10.04 8.64
C THR A 100 11.43 10.01 10.18
N PRO A 101 12.57 10.22 10.86
CA PRO A 101 12.67 10.12 12.32
C PRO A 101 12.02 11.28 13.08
N SER A 102 11.78 12.43 12.46
CA SER A 102 11.23 13.61 13.14
C SER A 102 10.31 14.45 12.25
N TYR A 103 9.49 15.29 12.90
CA TYR A 103 8.60 16.23 12.22
C TYR A 103 9.38 17.22 11.36
N GLU A 104 10.51 17.72 11.87
CA GLU A 104 11.35 18.69 11.16
C GLU A 104 11.92 18.09 9.88
N GLU A 105 12.42 16.84 9.95
CA GLU A 105 12.91 16.14 8.76
C GLU A 105 11.79 15.87 7.76
N PHE A 106 10.61 15.44 8.24
CA PHE A 106 9.45 15.23 7.39
C PHE A 106 9.07 16.52 6.65
N ARG A 107 8.94 17.62 7.41
CA ARG A 107 8.59 18.94 6.91
C ARG A 107 9.60 19.44 5.89
N ASN A 108 10.89 19.37 6.21
CA ASN A 108 11.97 19.82 5.33
C ASN A 108 11.98 19.02 4.03
N LYS A 109 11.75 17.70 4.10
CA LYS A 109 11.68 16.83 2.91
C LYS A 109 10.50 17.20 2.01
N ILE A 110 9.31 17.41 2.56
CA ILE A 110 8.14 17.85 1.79
C ILE A 110 8.39 19.22 1.13
N ILE A 111 8.87 20.22 1.89
CA ILE A 111 9.12 21.57 1.36
C ILE A 111 10.15 21.52 0.24
N LYS A 112 11.22 20.74 0.39
CA LYS A 112 12.25 20.55 -0.64
C LYS A 112 11.64 20.02 -1.94
N TYR A 113 10.83 18.96 -1.88
CA TYR A 113 10.18 18.41 -3.07
C TYR A 113 9.13 19.33 -3.69
N ARG A 114 8.43 20.12 -2.87
CA ARG A 114 7.46 21.11 -3.35
C ARG A 114 8.16 22.23 -4.11
N LYS A 115 9.23 22.78 -3.53
CA LYS A 115 10.06 23.82 -4.16
C LYS A 115 10.66 23.32 -5.48
N SER A 116 11.18 22.09 -5.52
CA SER A 116 11.75 21.51 -6.76
C SER A 116 10.72 21.27 -7.86
N ARG A 117 9.42 21.37 -7.57
CA ARG A 117 8.31 21.20 -8.52
C ARG A 117 7.56 22.50 -8.79
N GLY A 118 8.10 23.64 -8.38
CA GLY A 118 7.52 24.97 -8.62
C GLY A 118 6.27 25.26 -7.79
N HIS A 119 6.03 24.53 -6.70
CA HIS A 119 4.93 24.88 -5.79
C HIS A 119 5.33 26.03 -4.87
N ASN A 120 4.37 26.92 -4.60
CA ASN A 120 4.53 28.00 -3.62
C ASN A 120 4.82 27.45 -2.22
N TYR A 121 5.61 28.22 -1.47
CA TYR A 121 5.84 27.96 -0.06
C TYR A 121 4.52 28.04 0.71
N SER A 122 4.29 27.06 1.58
CA SER A 122 3.23 27.05 2.57
C SER A 122 3.80 26.50 3.86
N ILE A 123 3.38 27.06 5.00
CA ILE A 123 3.92 26.68 6.30
C ILE A 123 3.50 25.27 6.71
N ASP A 124 2.28 24.90 6.32
CA ASP A 124 1.62 23.61 6.56
C ASP A 124 0.89 23.16 5.28
N PRO A 125 1.63 22.68 4.27
CA PRO A 125 1.05 22.35 2.98
C PRO A 125 0.16 21.10 3.07
N GLU A 126 -0.92 21.07 2.30
CA GLU A 126 -1.61 19.81 2.04
C GLU A 126 -0.75 18.84 1.23
N ILE A 127 -0.69 17.60 1.70
CA ILE A 127 0.03 16.49 1.09
C ILE A 127 -0.94 15.33 0.80
N GLY A 128 -0.64 14.56 -0.24
CA GLY A 128 -1.34 13.31 -0.51
C GLY A 128 -0.87 12.23 0.46
N CYS A 129 -1.79 11.48 1.05
CA CYS A 129 -1.50 10.38 1.96
C CYS A 129 -2.08 9.08 1.39
N SER A 130 -1.22 8.20 0.88
CA SER A 130 -1.63 6.83 0.49
C SER A 130 -1.38 5.89 1.67
N ILE A 131 -2.45 5.51 2.35
CA ILE A 131 -2.38 4.75 3.60
C ILE A 131 -2.29 3.27 3.25
N LEU A 132 -1.23 2.62 3.71
CA LEU A 132 -0.98 1.21 3.47
C LEU A 132 -0.94 0.45 4.80
N GLY A 133 -1.72 -0.61 4.88
CA GLY A 133 -1.71 -1.53 6.02
C GLY A 133 -0.85 -2.76 5.74
N GLN A 134 -0.33 -3.37 6.81
CA GLN A 134 0.50 -4.58 6.74
C GLN A 134 1.61 -4.45 5.69
N PRO A 135 2.48 -3.43 5.81
CA PRO A 135 3.60 -3.30 4.88
C PRO A 135 4.53 -4.50 5.01
N PHE A 136 5.11 -4.91 3.90
CA PHE A 136 6.11 -5.97 3.82
C PHE A 136 7.34 -5.45 3.08
N PHE A 137 8.50 -5.87 3.55
CA PHE A 137 9.81 -5.48 3.01
C PHE A 137 10.57 -6.76 2.69
N PHE A 138 10.92 -6.96 1.42
CA PHE A 138 11.69 -8.12 1.00
C PHE A 138 13.16 -7.94 1.37
N PRO A 139 13.82 -8.99 1.89
CA PRO A 139 15.28 -8.97 2.00
C PRO A 139 15.88 -8.88 0.60
N ARG A 140 17.12 -8.38 0.50
CA ARG A 140 17.73 -7.96 -0.76
C ARG A 140 17.79 -9.08 -1.80
N GLU A 141 18.07 -10.30 -1.37
CA GLU A 141 18.09 -11.52 -2.18
C GLU A 141 16.73 -11.91 -2.75
N GLN A 142 15.64 -11.34 -2.21
CA GLN A 142 14.28 -11.55 -2.69
C GLN A 142 13.71 -10.36 -3.45
N TRP A 143 14.49 -9.32 -3.73
CA TRP A 143 14.03 -8.21 -4.55
C TRP A 143 13.59 -8.70 -5.95
N ILE A 144 12.50 -8.11 -6.45
CA ILE A 144 11.88 -8.48 -7.73
C ILE A 144 12.40 -7.49 -8.79
N PRO A 145 12.96 -7.95 -9.92
CA PRO A 145 13.35 -7.05 -11.02
C PRO A 145 12.13 -6.31 -11.57
N ILE A 146 12.32 -5.08 -12.06
CA ILE A 146 11.20 -4.34 -12.67
C ILE A 146 10.61 -5.11 -13.87
N PRO A 147 9.30 -4.99 -14.12
CA PRO A 147 8.67 -5.61 -15.27
C PRO A 147 9.29 -5.16 -16.59
N LYS A 148 9.34 -6.05 -17.59
CA LYS A 148 9.90 -5.77 -18.92
C LYS A 148 9.24 -4.58 -19.64
N ASP A 149 7.99 -4.28 -19.30
CA ASP A 149 7.22 -3.17 -19.88
C ASP A 149 7.32 -1.86 -19.07
N TRP A 150 8.24 -1.81 -18.10
CA TRP A 150 8.55 -0.60 -17.35
C TRP A 150 9.40 0.35 -18.18
N LYS A 151 8.83 1.51 -18.53
CA LYS A 151 9.54 2.53 -19.33
C LYS A 151 10.40 3.42 -18.42
N PRO A 152 11.61 3.83 -18.83
CA PRO A 152 12.50 4.67 -18.01
C PRO A 152 11.91 6.02 -17.59
N ASN A 153 10.97 6.56 -18.37
CA ASN A 153 10.30 7.83 -18.08
C ASN A 153 9.14 7.72 -17.05
N ILE A 154 8.87 6.53 -16.50
CA ILE A 154 7.88 6.35 -15.44
C ILE A 154 8.48 6.85 -14.11
N VAL A 155 8.11 8.07 -13.73
CA VAL A 155 8.65 8.76 -12.54
C VAL A 155 7.79 8.64 -11.28
N ARG A 156 6.48 8.36 -11.42
CA ARG A 156 5.55 8.16 -10.27
C ARG A 156 5.26 6.70 -10.01
N GLY A 157 4.93 5.97 -11.07
CA GLY A 157 4.58 4.56 -10.99
C GLY A 157 3.62 4.14 -12.09
N LYS A 158 3.15 2.90 -12.00
CA LYS A 158 2.29 2.28 -13.03
C LYS A 158 1.28 1.33 -12.40
N ILE A 159 0.04 1.34 -12.90
CA ILE A 159 -0.98 0.36 -12.54
C ILE A 159 -0.76 -0.92 -13.35
N TYR A 160 -0.81 -2.05 -12.67
CA TYR A 160 -0.88 -3.38 -13.25
C TYR A 160 -2.21 -4.04 -12.85
N ASN A 161 -2.60 -5.07 -13.59
CA ASN A 161 -3.74 -5.89 -13.25
C ASN A 161 -3.51 -7.36 -13.65
N THR A 162 -4.28 -8.27 -13.06
CA THR A 162 -4.15 -9.72 -13.30
C THR A 162 -4.76 -10.22 -14.62
N LYS A 163 -5.42 -9.36 -15.43
CA LYS A 163 -5.87 -9.77 -16.78
C LYS A 163 -4.71 -9.90 -17.76
N ASN A 164 -3.67 -9.09 -17.57
CA ASN A 164 -2.53 -9.04 -18.48
C ASN A 164 -1.43 -9.98 -17.96
N THR A 165 -0.78 -10.73 -18.85
CA THR A 165 0.27 -11.71 -18.50
C THR A 165 1.37 -11.12 -17.61
N ILE A 166 1.87 -9.93 -17.92
CA ILE A 166 2.91 -9.26 -17.12
C ILE A 166 2.42 -8.98 -15.70
N GLY A 167 1.19 -8.47 -15.56
CA GLY A 167 0.62 -8.16 -14.25
C GLY A 167 0.27 -9.41 -13.45
N ALA A 168 -0.24 -10.47 -14.11
CA ALA A 168 -0.50 -11.76 -13.49
C ALA A 168 0.78 -12.40 -12.94
N ASN A 169 1.85 -12.43 -13.75
CA ASN A 169 3.14 -12.98 -13.35
C ASN A 169 3.75 -12.20 -12.18
N LEU A 170 3.76 -10.86 -12.26
CA LEU A 170 4.26 -10.01 -11.18
C LEU A 170 3.45 -10.21 -9.90
N TYR A 171 2.13 -10.28 -9.99
CA TYR A 171 1.26 -10.52 -8.84
C TYR A 171 1.58 -11.88 -8.19
N ALA A 172 1.69 -12.95 -8.98
CA ALA A 172 2.02 -14.29 -8.49
C ALA A 172 3.40 -14.32 -7.81
N GLU A 173 4.41 -13.69 -8.39
CA GLU A 173 5.76 -13.59 -7.80
C GLU A 173 5.73 -12.88 -6.44
N VAL A 174 5.00 -11.77 -6.33
CA VAL A 174 4.82 -11.05 -5.07
C VAL A 174 4.13 -11.92 -4.02
N GLN A 175 3.02 -12.58 -4.37
CA GLN A 175 2.29 -13.44 -3.43
C GLN A 175 3.16 -14.61 -2.93
N ASN A 176 3.96 -15.19 -3.81
CA ASN A 176 4.90 -16.25 -3.44
C ASN A 176 5.96 -15.75 -2.43
N LYS A 177 6.52 -14.56 -2.65
CA LYS A 177 7.51 -13.98 -1.72
C LYS A 177 6.90 -13.60 -0.37
N ILE A 178 5.70 -13.01 -0.36
CA ILE A 178 4.95 -12.74 0.90
C ILE A 178 4.72 -14.03 1.67
N SER A 179 4.29 -15.10 0.99
CA SER A 179 4.04 -16.41 1.62
C SER A 179 5.32 -17.02 2.21
N ASN A 180 6.46 -16.85 1.54
CA ASN A 180 7.75 -17.33 2.04
C ASN A 180 8.24 -16.53 3.26
N LEU A 181 8.01 -15.21 3.30
CA LEU A 181 8.28 -14.39 4.48
C LEU A 181 7.47 -14.87 5.69
N ALA A 182 6.17 -15.14 5.50
CA ALA A 182 5.30 -15.64 6.56
C ALA A 182 5.80 -16.99 7.11
N LYS A 183 6.19 -17.93 6.24
CA LYS A 183 6.75 -19.23 6.66
C LYS A 183 8.04 -19.08 7.47
N LYS A 184 8.98 -18.23 7.02
CA LYS A 184 10.25 -17.99 7.73
C LYS A 184 10.03 -17.42 9.14
N ASN A 185 9.04 -16.54 9.30
CA ASN A 185 8.68 -15.99 10.61
C ASN A 185 7.99 -17.03 11.51
N SER A 186 7.20 -17.94 10.95
CA SER A 186 6.58 -19.05 11.69
C SER A 186 7.61 -20.08 12.15
N ASP A 187 8.59 -20.42 11.30
CA ASP A 187 9.67 -21.37 11.64
C ASP A 187 10.61 -20.80 12.72
N SER A 188 10.85 -19.48 12.74
CA SER A 188 11.59 -18.84 13.84
C SER A 188 10.80 -18.83 15.16
N THR A 189 9.46 -18.84 15.09
CA THR A 189 8.57 -18.85 16.26
C THR A 189 8.35 -20.27 16.80
N LEU A 190 8.36 -21.29 15.94
CA LEU A 190 8.21 -22.71 16.29
C LEU A 190 9.38 -23.27 17.14
N LYS A 191 10.52 -22.57 17.21
CA LYS A 191 11.57 -22.90 18.18
C LYS A 191 11.23 -22.50 19.63
N ASN A 192 10.22 -21.64 19.86
CA ASN A 192 9.88 -21.10 21.18
C ASN A 192 8.42 -21.26 21.62
N SER A 193 7.54 -21.94 20.88
CA SER A 193 6.21 -22.28 21.39
C SER A 193 5.60 -23.49 20.70
N LYS A 194 5.40 -24.57 21.47
CA LYS A 194 4.42 -25.61 21.13
C LYS A 194 3.02 -25.01 21.26
N PHE A 195 2.14 -25.35 20.31
CA PHE A 195 0.70 -25.07 20.22
C PHE A 195 0.26 -23.74 19.57
N SER A 196 -0.19 -23.78 18.31
CA SER A 196 -1.63 -23.88 17.96
C SER A 196 -1.90 -23.71 16.45
N VAL A 197 -2.57 -24.72 15.90
CA VAL A 197 -3.58 -24.79 14.82
C VAL A 197 -3.45 -23.90 13.56
N SER A 198 -3.44 -24.62 12.43
CA SER A 198 -3.53 -24.19 11.04
C SER A 198 -4.81 -23.42 10.70
N GLU A 199 -4.67 -22.24 10.06
CA GLU A 199 -5.73 -21.67 9.22
C GLU A 199 -5.24 -21.51 7.77
N GLN A 200 -6.02 -22.08 6.86
CA GLN A 200 -5.76 -22.23 5.43
C GLN A 200 -5.60 -20.88 4.72
N SER A 201 -4.42 -20.70 4.12
CA SER A 201 -4.09 -19.66 3.16
C SER A 201 -4.82 -19.89 1.83
N THR A 202 -6.02 -19.33 1.68
CA THR A 202 -6.67 -19.13 0.37
C THR A 202 -7.90 -18.27 0.58
N LYS A 203 -7.79 -16.94 0.40
CA LYS A 203 -8.90 -15.98 0.11
C LYS A 203 -8.44 -14.51 0.25
N TYR A 204 -7.62 -13.99 -0.67
CA TYR A 204 -7.26 -12.54 -0.65
C TYR A 204 -7.80 -11.80 -1.86
N GLY A 205 -8.35 -10.61 -1.60
CA GLY A 205 -9.02 -9.74 -2.55
C GLY A 205 -10.12 -8.91 -1.86
N ALA A 206 -11.31 -9.49 -1.70
CA ALA A 206 -12.47 -8.77 -1.14
C ALA A 206 -12.68 -8.90 0.38
N LYS A 207 -12.21 -9.99 1.03
CA LYS A 207 -12.39 -10.25 2.47
C LYS A 207 -11.23 -9.75 3.36
N TYR A 208 -10.17 -9.21 2.77
CA TYR A 208 -9.02 -8.74 3.53
C TYR A 208 -9.20 -7.33 4.12
N LEU A 209 -10.01 -6.51 3.45
CA LEU A 209 -10.44 -5.21 3.99
C LEU A 209 -11.32 -5.35 5.25
N THR A 210 -11.99 -6.48 5.46
CA THR A 210 -12.89 -6.69 6.61
C THR A 210 -12.23 -7.31 7.84
N LYS A 211 -10.97 -7.76 7.76
CA LYS A 211 -10.27 -8.41 8.90
C LYS A 211 -8.86 -7.88 9.20
N SER A 212 -8.31 -6.97 8.39
CA SER A 212 -7.03 -6.35 8.71
C SER A 212 -7.23 -5.37 9.87
N ARG A 213 -6.52 -5.56 11.00
CA ARG A 213 -6.46 -4.56 12.07
C ARG A 213 -5.88 -3.28 11.47
N LEU A 214 -6.72 -2.25 11.33
CA LEU A 214 -6.27 -0.93 10.92
C LEU A 214 -5.32 -0.39 12.01
N GLY A 215 -4.17 0.14 11.59
CA GLY A 215 -3.32 0.89 12.49
C GLY A 215 -4.03 2.15 12.98
N GLN A 216 -3.54 2.69 14.11
CA GLN A 216 -4.19 3.83 14.76
C GLN A 216 -4.23 5.06 13.86
N GLY A 217 -3.19 5.29 13.05
CA GLY A 217 -3.14 6.41 12.10
C GLY A 217 -4.19 6.27 11.01
N ALA A 218 -4.28 5.10 10.36
CA ALA A 218 -5.29 4.79 9.35
C ALA A 218 -6.70 4.97 9.90
N PHE A 219 -6.97 4.46 11.11
CA PHE A 219 -8.27 4.61 11.75
C PHE A 219 -8.64 6.09 11.96
N ARG A 220 -7.73 6.90 12.54
CA ARG A 220 -7.94 8.33 12.77
C ARG A 220 -8.27 9.08 11.48
N VAL A 221 -7.55 8.80 10.39
CA VAL A 221 -7.80 9.44 9.09
C VAL A 221 -9.16 9.03 8.52
N LEU A 222 -9.50 7.74 8.53
CA LEU A 222 -10.78 7.24 8.02
C LEU A 222 -11.98 7.84 8.77
N VAL A 223 -11.88 7.94 10.10
CA VAL A 223 -12.91 8.58 10.92
C VAL A 223 -13.02 10.06 10.57
N THR A 224 -11.90 10.78 10.51
CA THR A 224 -11.88 12.22 10.18
C THR A 224 -12.48 12.50 8.80
N ASP A 225 -12.13 11.71 7.78
CA ASP A 225 -12.67 11.84 6.42
C ASP A 225 -14.18 11.57 6.39
N ALA A 226 -14.66 10.56 7.12
CA ALA A 226 -16.10 10.27 7.22
C ALA A 226 -16.87 11.43 7.86
N TYR A 227 -16.33 12.01 8.95
CA TYR A 227 -16.93 13.19 9.58
C TYR A 227 -16.98 14.39 8.63
N LYS A 228 -15.89 14.72 7.93
CA LYS A 228 -15.86 15.84 6.97
C LYS A 228 -16.90 15.67 5.86
N LYS A 229 -17.02 14.46 5.29
CA LYS A 229 -18.03 14.17 4.26
C LYS A 229 -19.46 14.34 4.78
N ASN A 230 -19.74 13.88 6.00
CA ASN A 230 -21.08 14.00 6.59
C ASN A 230 -21.47 15.44 6.89
N VAL A 231 -20.52 16.28 7.32
CA VAL A 231 -20.75 17.72 7.49
C VAL A 231 -21.05 18.38 6.14
N GLN A 232 -20.27 18.06 5.10
CA GLN A 232 -20.50 18.59 3.75
C GLN A 232 -21.90 18.23 3.21
N LEU A 233 -22.35 16.99 3.42
CA LEU A 233 -23.68 16.54 2.99
C LEU A 233 -24.80 17.28 3.73
N ARG A 234 -24.69 17.45 5.05
CA ARG A 234 -25.69 18.20 5.85
C ARG A 234 -25.73 19.68 5.51
N VAL A 235 -24.59 20.28 5.13
CA VAL A 235 -24.54 21.66 4.66
C VAL A 235 -25.27 21.78 3.32
N ASN A 236 -25.05 20.86 2.39
CA ASN A 236 -25.73 20.87 1.09
C ASN A 236 -27.25 20.63 1.18
N GLU A 237 -27.73 19.79 2.11
CA GLU A 237 -29.17 19.59 2.35
C GLU A 237 -29.86 20.84 2.93
N ARG A 238 -29.14 21.67 3.71
CA ARG A 238 -29.67 22.93 4.25
C ARG A 238 -29.76 24.07 3.24
N TYR A 239 -29.15 23.93 2.06
CA TYR A 239 -29.26 24.89 0.95
C TYR A 239 -30.22 24.43 -0.16
N LEU A 240 -30.91 23.31 0.04
CA LEU A 240 -31.95 22.77 -0.87
C LEU A 240 -33.36 22.82 -0.27
N LEU A 241 -33.54 23.57 0.82
CA LEU A 241 -34.82 23.94 1.45
C LEU A 241 -34.89 25.47 1.53
#